data_AF-A0A7Y9LBB1-F1
#
_entry.id   AF-A0A7Y9LBB1-F1
#
_cell.length_a   1.000
_cell.length_b   1.000
_cell.length_c   1.000
_cell.angle_alpha   90.00
_cell.angle_beta   90.00
_cell.angle_gamma   90.00
#
_symmetry.space_group_name_H-M   'P 1'
#
loop_
_entity.id
_entity.type
_entity.pdbx_description
1 polymer ?
#
loop_
_entity_poly.entity_id
_entity_poly.type
_entity_poly.pdbx_seq_one_letter_code
_entity_poly.pdbx_strand_id
1 'polypeptide(L)' 'MAVSASELRQNVYRLLDEVLDTGMPLEIERGGRRLRIVVADDVSKLSRLVPHPGTINGDPEELVHVDWSAEWRP' A
#
# COMPACT_ATOMS: atom_id res chain seq x y z
N MET A 1 6.99 -4.88 19.13
CA MET A 1 8.29 -4.85 19.85
C MET A 1 9.21 -3.92 19.07
N ALA A 2 9.77 -2.91 19.71
CA ALA A 2 10.70 -1.99 19.06
C ALA A 2 12.14 -2.36 19.45
N VAL A 3 13.02 -2.48 18.47
CA VAL A 3 14.44 -2.75 18.69
C VAL A 3 15.22 -1.43 18.79
N SER A 4 16.32 -1.44 19.53
CA SER A 4 17.21 -0.28 19.54
C SER A 4 18.01 -0.17 18.23
N ALA A 5 18.46 1.03 17.87
CA ALA A 5 19.36 1.19 16.72
C ALA A 5 20.67 0.37 16.84
N SER A 6 21.15 0.15 18.07
CA SER A 6 22.34 -0.66 18.33
C SER A 6 22.11 -2.15 18.07
N GLU A 7 20.94 -2.65 18.46
CA GLU A 7 20.52 -4.03 18.24
C GLU A 7 20.24 -4.30 16.75
N LEU A 8 19.62 -3.34 16.07
CA LEU A 8 19.48 -3.35 14.62
C LEU A 8 20.84 -3.45 13.94
N ARG A 9 21.85 -2.68 14.39
CA ARG A 9 23.19 -2.71 13.81
C ARG A 9 23.88 -4.06 13.98
N GLN A 10 23.69 -4.72 15.12
CA GLN A 10 24.30 -6.03 15.40
C GLN A 10 23.66 -7.17 14.58
N ASN A 11 22.38 -7.04 14.23
CA ASN A 11 21.59 -8.11 13.62
C ASN A 11 20.95 -7.70 12.29
N VAL A 12 21.54 -6.74 11.58
CA VAL A 12 20.86 -6.03 10.49
C VAL A 12 20.31 -6.97 9.42
N TYR A 13 21.11 -7.94 8.97
CA TYR A 13 20.69 -8.87 7.92
C TYR A 13 19.60 -9.83 8.40
N ARG A 14 19.78 -10.47 9.57
CA ARG A 14 18.77 -11.36 10.16
C ARG A 14 17.41 -10.68 10.32
N LEU A 15 17.41 -9.43 10.78
CA LEU A 15 16.19 -8.65 11.00
C LEU A 15 15.54 -8.20 9.68
N LEU A 16 16.34 -7.92 8.65
CA LEU A 16 15.81 -7.61 7.31
C LEU A 16 15.20 -8.87 6.67
N ASP A 17 15.87 -10.02 6.78
CA ASP A 17 15.37 -11.31 6.29
C ASP A 17 14.05 -11.67 6.99
N GLU A 18 13.95 -11.46 8.30
CA GLU A 18 12.70 -11.66 9.05
C GLU A 18 11.55 -10.77 8.55
N VAL A 19 11.83 -9.51 8.19
CA VAL A 19 10.82 -8.60 7.60
C VAL A 19 10.41 -9.08 6.20
N LEU A 20 11.34 -9.59 5.40
CA LEU A 20 11.06 -10.15 4.06
C LEU A 20 10.27 -11.46 4.14
N ASP A 21 10.62 -12.35 5.08
CA ASP A 21 9.99 -13.67 5.24
C ASP A 21 8.58 -13.58 5.83
N THR A 22 8.39 -12.68 6.80
CA THR A 22 7.10 -12.57 7.53
C THR A 22 6.19 -11.49 6.96
N GLY A 23 6.73 -10.52 6.22
CA GLY A 23 6.04 -9.30 5.81
C GLY A 23 5.66 -8.37 6.98
N MET A 24 6.06 -8.70 8.21
CA MET A 24 5.72 -7.90 9.38
C MET A 24 6.65 -6.69 9.52
N PRO A 25 6.11 -5.49 9.79
CA PRO A 25 6.94 -4.31 10.00
C PRO A 25 7.82 -4.39 11.24
N LEU A 26 9.11 -4.08 11.09
CA LEU A 26 10.03 -3.94 12.21
C LEU A 26 10.07 -2.49 12.71
N GLU A 27 9.90 -2.27 14.01
CA GLU A 27 9.96 -0.95 14.64
C GLU A 27 11.32 -0.72 15.31
N ILE A 28 11.88 0.49 15.14
CA ILE A 28 13.18 0.86 15.69
C ILE A 28 13.07 2.15 16.48
N GLU A 29 13.66 2.21 17.67
CA GLU A 29 13.78 3.43 18.45
C GLU A 29 15.18 4.05 18.33
N ARG A 30 15.22 5.33 17.98
CA ARG A 30 16.46 6.12 17.90
C ARG A 30 16.21 7.58 18.26
N GLY A 31 16.94 8.10 19.24
CA GLY A 31 16.89 9.51 19.62
C GLY A 31 15.49 9.99 20.03
N GLY A 32 14.73 9.13 20.74
CA GLY A 32 13.35 9.42 21.16
C GLY A 32 12.31 9.38 20.04
N ARG A 33 12.68 8.93 18.83
CA ARG A 33 11.77 8.75 17.70
C ARG A 33 11.64 7.28 17.33
N ARG A 34 10.46 6.90 16.86
CA ARG A 34 10.16 5.57 16.30
C ARG A 34 10.26 5.60 14.78
N LEU A 35 10.98 4.64 14.23
CA LEU A 35 11.15 4.37 12.80
C LEU A 35 10.55 2.99 12.51
N ARG A 36 10.20 2.74 11.25
CA ARG A 36 9.66 1.45 10.81
C ARG A 36 10.33 1.01 9.52
N ILE A 37 10.77 -0.24 9.47
CA ILE A 37 11.23 -0.91 8.25
C ILE A 37 10.08 -1.80 7.77
N VAL A 38 9.73 -1.64 6.49
CA VAL A 38 8.69 -2.41 5.82
C VAL A 38 9.25 -2.88 4.48
N VAL A 39 8.72 -3.99 3.97
CA VAL A 39 8.98 -4.40 2.59
C VAL A 39 8.48 -3.30 1.66
N ALA A 40 9.36 -2.81 0.80
CA ALA A 40 9.02 -1.85 -0.24
C ALA A 40 8.57 -2.62 -1.48
N ASP A 41 7.48 -3.39 -1.36
CA ASP A 41 6.85 -3.95 -2.55
C ASP A 41 6.25 -2.81 -3.37
N ASP A 42 6.33 -2.93 -4.70
CA ASP A 42 5.61 -2.07 -5.63
C ASP A 42 4.12 -2.44 -5.56
N VAL A 43 3.49 -2.09 -4.45
CA VAL A 43 2.05 -2.26 -4.28
C VAL A 43 1.39 -1.34 -5.29
N SER A 44 0.83 -1.95 -6.34
CA SER A 44 -0.03 -1.27 -7.30
C SER A 44 -0.95 -0.30 -6.56
N LYS A 45 -1.02 0.96 -7.01
CA LYS A 45 -1.85 2.01 -6.40
C LYS A 45 -3.29 1.54 -6.14
N LEU A 46 -3.77 0.58 -6.95
CA LEU A 46 -5.12 0.05 -6.93
C LEU A 46 -5.26 -1.25 -6.12
N SER A 47 -4.17 -1.82 -5.60
CA SER A 47 -4.14 -3.11 -4.87
C SER A 47 -4.99 -3.12 -3.60
N ARG A 48 -5.32 -1.95 -3.05
CA ARG A 48 -6.18 -1.78 -1.86
C ARG A 48 -7.64 -1.49 -2.19
N LEU A 49 -8.01 -1.37 -3.48
CA LEU A 49 -9.40 -1.15 -3.85
C LEU A 49 -10.20 -2.43 -3.63
N VAL A 50 -11.32 -2.29 -2.92
CA VAL A 50 -12.28 -3.37 -2.75
C VAL A 50 -13.14 -3.43 -4.02
N PRO A 51 -13.33 -4.60 -4.65
CA PRO A 51 -14.24 -4.72 -5.77
C PRO A 51 -15.68 -4.42 -5.31
N HIS A 52 -16.39 -3.60 -6.09
CA HIS A 52 -17.80 -3.29 -5.87
C HIS A 52 -18.66 -3.90 -6.99
N PRO A 53 -18.92 -5.21 -6.95
CA PRO A 53 -19.76 -5.86 -7.94
C PRO A 53 -21.19 -5.30 -7.85
N GLY A 54 -21.82 -5.07 -9.01
CA GLY A 54 -23.18 -4.52 -9.07
C GLY A 54 -23.27 -2.99 -8.94
N THR A 55 -22.15 -2.25 -8.96
CA THR A 55 -22.19 -0.78 -9.03
C THR A 55 -22.75 -0.27 -10.36
N ILE A 56 -22.55 -1.01 -11.45
CA ILE A 56 -23.14 -0.70 -12.75
C ILE A 56 -24.51 -1.38 -12.81
N ASN A 57 -25.56 -0.57 -12.88
CA ASN A 57 -26.93 -1.03 -13.11
C ASN A 57 -27.20 -1.02 -14.62
N GLY A 58 -27.12 -2.17 -15.27
CA GLY A 58 -27.29 -2.31 -16.73
C GLY A 58 -26.07 -2.89 -17.42
N ASP A 59 -26.01 -2.76 -18.75
CA ASP A 59 -24.87 -3.20 -19.55
C ASP A 59 -23.73 -2.18 -19.46
N PRO A 60 -22.52 -2.54 -19.00
CA PRO A 60 -21.38 -1.65 -18.96
C PRO A 60 -21.01 -1.02 -20.32
N GLU A 61 -21.25 -1.70 -21.44
CA GLU A 61 -20.94 -1.17 -22.78
C GLU A 61 -21.77 0.09 -23.11
N GLU A 62 -22.96 0.23 -22.53
CA GLU A 62 -23.78 1.43 -22.73
C GLU A 62 -23.10 2.68 -22.16
N LEU A 63 -22.31 2.56 -21.09
CA LEU A 63 -21.58 3.69 -20.47
C LEU A 63 -20.51 4.28 -21.40
N VAL A 64 -19.87 3.44 -22.22
CA VAL A 64 -18.81 3.86 -23.15
C VAL A 64 -19.37 4.75 -24.25
N HIS A 65 -20.64 4.57 -24.58
CA HIS A 65 -21.32 5.26 -25.67
C HIS A 65 -22.12 6.49 -25.22
N VAL A 66 -22.10 6.85 -23.93
CA VAL A 66 -22.81 8.05 -23.46
C VAL A 66 -22.09 9.31 -23.93
N ASP A 67 -22.74 10.07 -24.81
CA ASP A 67 -22.26 11.36 -25.29
C ASP A 67 -22.96 12.53 -24.56
N TRP A 68 -22.16 13.46 -24.05
CA TRP A 68 -22.62 14.65 -23.32
C TRP A 68 -22.30 15.95 -24.06
N SER A 69 -21.83 15.86 -25.31
CA SER A 69 -21.48 17.01 -26.15
C SER A 69 -22.57 18.09 -26.21
N ALA A 70 -23.83 17.67 -26.22
CA ALA A 70 -25.01 18.55 -26.24
C ALA A 70 -25.29 19.27 -24.91
N GLU A 71 -24.80 18.74 -23.78
CA GLU A 71 -25.02 19.30 -22.44
C GLU A 71 -23.91 20.31 -22.03
N TRP A 72 -22.86 20.43 -22.85
CA TRP A 72 -21.76 21.36 -22.59
C TRP A 72 -22.19 22.82 -22.75
N ARG A 73 -22.03 23.61 -21.69
CA ARG A 73 -22.23 25.07 -21.70
C ARG A 73 -20.89 25.77 -21.39
N PRO A 74 -20.23 26.39 -22.39
CA PRO A 74 -18.93 27.05 -22.22
C PRO A 74 -19.01 28.33 -21.38
#